data_AF-A0A353GZ09-F1
#
_entry.id   AF-A0A353GZ09-F1
#
_cell.length_a   1.000
_cell.length_b   1.000
_cell.length_c   1.000
_cell.angle_alpha   90.00
_cell.angle_beta   90.00
_cell.angle_gamma   90.00
#
_symmetry.space_group_name_H-M   'P 1'
#
loop_
_entity.id
_entity.type
_entity.pdbx_description
1 polymer ?
#
loop_
_entity_poly.entity_id
_entity_poly.type
_entity_poly.pdbx_seq_one_letter_code
_entity_poly.pdbx_strand_id
1 'polypeptide(L)'
;LTAVPGIGLKSAQRLILELKGKLGKSTGIGESNIKSSPSAFSISGDAVDALVSLGYPQREAVSAVEALLSENKGLTSPELVRLALKNLGRK
;
A
#
# COMPACT_ATOMS: atom_id res chain seq x y z
N LEU A 1 -17.63 -16.70 21.89
CA LEU A 1 -17.77 -15.24 21.65
C LEU A 1 -17.56 -14.52 22.98
N THR A 2 -16.31 -14.40 23.42
CA THR A 2 -15.96 -13.81 24.71
C THR A 2 -15.48 -12.38 24.50
N ALA A 3 -16.36 -11.41 24.77
CA ALA A 3 -15.98 -10.01 24.91
C ALA A 3 -15.01 -9.90 26.10
N VAL A 4 -13.81 -9.42 25.83
CA VAL A 4 -12.73 -9.26 26.81
C VAL A 4 -13.25 -8.43 28.00
N PRO A 5 -13.10 -8.91 29.25
CA PRO A 5 -13.61 -8.22 30.43
C PRO A 5 -12.82 -6.92 30.64
N GLY A 6 -13.52 -5.81 30.83
CA GLY A 6 -12.91 -4.49 31.10
C GLY A 6 -12.90 -3.51 29.92
N ILE A 7 -13.35 -3.91 28.72
CA ILE A 7 -13.46 -2.99 27.59
C ILE A 7 -14.90 -2.46 27.48
N GLY A 8 -15.10 -1.21 27.90
CA GLY A 8 -16.39 -0.53 27.73
C GLY A 8 -16.67 -0.17 26.26
N LEU A 9 -17.95 0.02 25.91
CA LEU A 9 -18.41 0.29 24.53
C LEU A 9 -17.64 1.44 23.85
N LYS A 10 -17.35 2.52 24.58
CA LYS A 10 -16.57 3.67 24.09
C LYS A 10 -15.09 3.34 23.84
N SER A 11 -14.50 2.51 24.69
CA SER A 11 -13.10 2.08 24.52
C SER A 11 -12.98 1.12 23.33
N ALA A 12 -13.93 0.19 23.17
CA ALA A 12 -14.00 -0.68 22.01
C ALA A 12 -14.19 0.10 20.71
N GLN A 13 -15.10 1.08 20.68
CA GLN A 13 -15.31 1.94 19.50
C GLN A 13 -14.07 2.76 19.14
N ARG A 14 -13.37 3.32 20.14
CA ARG A 14 -12.13 4.06 19.93
C ARG A 14 -11.02 3.14 19.39
N LEU A 15 -10.87 1.95 19.96
CA LEU A 15 -9.93 0.94 19.48
C LEU A 15 -10.26 0.53 18.04
N ILE A 16 -11.52 0.30 17.70
CA ILE A 16 -11.94 -0.02 16.33
C ILE A 16 -11.60 1.14 15.39
N LEU A 17 -11.79 2.39 15.77
CA LEU A 17 -11.50 3.55 14.92
C LEU A 17 -9.99 3.77 14.74
N GLU A 18 -9.22 3.67 15.81
CA GLU A 18 -7.75 3.79 15.78
C GLU A 18 -7.11 2.62 15.01
N LEU A 19 -7.60 1.40 15.22
CA LEU A 19 -7.17 0.23 14.46
C LEU A 19 -7.63 0.33 13.01
N LYS A 20 -8.86 0.76 12.70
CA LYS A 20 -9.28 0.98 11.30
C LYS A 20 -8.44 2.05 10.60
N GLY A 21 -8.01 3.08 11.32
CA GLY A 21 -7.07 4.10 10.81
C GLY A 21 -5.66 3.55 10.55
N LYS A 22 -5.18 2.61 11.37
CA LYS A 22 -3.85 1.97 11.22
C LYS A 22 -3.86 0.77 10.27
N LEU A 23 -4.94 0.01 10.25
CA LEU A 23 -5.13 -1.25 9.51
C LEU A 23 -5.76 -1.01 8.13
N GLY A 24 -6.46 0.12 7.92
CA GLY A 24 -6.94 0.55 6.60
C GLY A 24 -5.83 0.87 5.59
N LYS A 25 -4.57 0.98 6.05
CA LYS A 25 -3.36 1.04 5.21
C LYS A 25 -2.57 -0.27 5.17
N SER A 26 -3.04 -1.30 5.86
CA SER A 26 -2.46 -2.64 5.96
C SER A 26 -3.54 -3.67 5.61
N THR A 27 -4.17 -3.54 4.45
CA THR A 27 -4.80 -4.72 3.81
C THR A 27 -3.73 -5.35 2.93
N GLY A 28 -2.84 -6.08 3.56
CA GLY A 28 -1.71 -6.74 2.91
C GLY A 28 -1.06 -7.79 3.80
N ILE A 29 -1.82 -8.42 4.71
CA ILE A 29 -1.35 -9.60 5.42
C ILE A 29 -2.51 -10.60 5.45
N GLY A 30 -2.48 -11.53 4.51
CA GLY A 30 -3.52 -12.55 4.32
C GLY A 30 -3.46 -13.13 2.92
N GLU A 31 -2.40 -13.90 2.67
CA GLU A 31 -2.38 -15.07 1.78
C GLU A 31 -3.24 -15.02 0.52
N SER A 32 -2.61 -14.92 -0.64
CA SER A 32 -2.67 -16.06 -1.57
C SER A 32 -1.68 -15.89 -2.72
N ASN A 33 -0.80 -16.88 -2.76
CA ASN A 33 -0.08 -17.34 -3.91
C ASN A 33 -1.08 -17.67 -5.04
N ILE A 34 -1.53 -16.66 -5.79
CA ILE A 34 -2.18 -16.89 -7.08
C ILE A 34 -1.32 -16.22 -8.13
N LYS A 35 -0.54 -17.06 -8.80
CA LYS A 35 -0.07 -16.88 -10.16
C LYS A 35 -1.17 -16.25 -11.01
N SER A 36 -1.24 -14.93 -11.01
CA SER A 36 -2.04 -14.16 -11.94
C SER A 36 -1.01 -13.47 -12.79
N SER A 37 -1.04 -13.76 -14.09
CA SER A 37 -0.26 -13.10 -15.14
C SER A 37 0.03 -11.64 -14.78
N PRO A 38 1.24 -11.10 -15.02
CA PRO A 38 1.59 -9.73 -14.66
C PRO A 38 0.72 -8.77 -15.47
N SER A 39 -0.49 -8.52 -14.99
CA SER A 39 -1.30 -7.41 -15.46
C SER A 39 -0.58 -6.16 -14.99
N ALA A 40 -0.50 -5.15 -15.85
CA ALA A 40 0.12 -3.88 -15.50
C ALA A 40 -0.46 -3.30 -14.20
N PHE A 41 -1.73 -3.61 -13.90
CA PHE A 41 -2.40 -3.24 -12.65
C PHE A 41 -1.76 -3.86 -11.39
N SER A 42 -1.36 -5.13 -11.45
CA SER A 42 -0.68 -5.83 -10.35
C SER A 42 0.73 -5.25 -10.09
N ILE A 43 1.46 -4.92 -11.17
CA ILE A 43 2.79 -4.30 -11.09
C ILE A 43 2.74 -2.92 -10.44
N SER A 44 1.71 -2.15 -10.78
CA SER A 44 1.48 -0.79 -10.25
C SER A 44 1.14 -0.83 -8.76
N GLY A 45 0.26 -1.75 -8.36
CA GLY A 45 -0.13 -1.95 -6.97
C GLY A 45 1.05 -2.31 -6.08
N ASP A 46 1.83 -3.32 -6.49
CA ASP A 46 3.03 -3.76 -5.74
C ASP A 46 4.05 -2.62 -5.55
N ALA A 47 4.24 -1.79 -6.58
CA ALA A 47 5.16 -0.66 -6.50
C ALA A 47 4.67 0.43 -5.54
N VAL A 48 3.36 0.72 -5.52
CA VAL A 48 2.76 1.68 -4.59
C VAL A 48 2.87 1.19 -3.16
N ASP A 49 2.57 -0.08 -2.90
CA ASP A 49 2.68 -0.68 -1.55
C ASP A 49 4.13 -0.67 -1.04
N ALA A 50 5.10 -0.93 -1.92
CA ALA A 50 6.52 -0.83 -1.58
C ALA A 50 6.91 0.60 -1.18
N LEU A 51 6.47 1.62 -1.93
CA LEU A 51 6.76 3.03 -1.63
C LEU A 51 6.09 3.49 -0.32
N VAL A 52 4.85 3.07 -0.08
CA VAL A 52 4.15 3.36 1.19
C VAL A 52 4.86 2.69 2.36
N SER A 53 5.35 1.46 2.18
CA SER A 53 6.14 0.74 3.19
C SER A 53 7.48 1.43 3.50
N LEU A 54 8.06 2.16 2.54
CA LEU A 54 9.24 2.99 2.73
C LEU A 54 8.95 4.33 3.44
N GLY A 55 7.69 4.61 3.74
CA GLY A 55 7.25 5.80 4.47
C GLY A 55 6.74 6.94 3.59
N TYR A 56 6.63 6.75 2.28
CA TYR A 56 6.06 7.77 1.40
C TYR A 56 4.52 7.82 1.52
N PRO A 57 3.91 9.02 1.42
CA PRO A 57 2.47 9.13 1.45
C PRO A 57 1.86 8.49 0.20
N GLN A 58 0.80 7.70 0.39
CA GLN A 58 0.13 6.93 -0.68
C GLN A 58 -0.24 7.76 -1.91
N ARG A 59 -0.67 9.02 -1.73
CA ARG A 59 -0.96 9.91 -2.86
C ARG A 59 0.27 10.22 -3.73
N GLU A 60 1.43 10.43 -3.10
CA GLU A 60 2.68 10.67 -3.83
C GLU A 60 3.18 9.39 -4.50
N ALA A 61 3.07 8.25 -3.81
CA ALA A 61 3.44 6.95 -4.36
C ALA A 61 2.64 6.62 -5.63
N VAL A 62 1.31 6.78 -5.59
CA VAL A 62 0.42 6.56 -6.75
C VAL A 62 0.77 7.53 -7.88
N SER A 63 0.90 8.83 -7.59
CA SER A 63 1.21 9.83 -8.61
C SER A 63 2.56 9.58 -9.29
N ALA A 64 3.58 9.17 -8.53
CA ALA A 64 4.90 8.83 -9.08
C ALA A 64 4.83 7.60 -9.98
N VAL A 65 4.08 6.57 -9.58
CA VAL A 65 3.91 5.34 -10.35
C VAL A 65 3.11 5.56 -11.63
N GLU A 66 2.00 6.31 -11.57
CA GLU A 66 1.18 6.64 -12.75
C GLU A 66 1.95 7.47 -13.79
N ALA A 67 2.76 8.44 -13.35
CA ALA A 67 3.62 9.21 -14.24
C ALA A 67 4.61 8.30 -14.99
N LEU A 68 5.20 7.33 -14.29
CA LEU A 68 6.19 6.41 -14.88
C LEU A 68 5.56 5.39 -15.83
N LEU A 69 4.34 4.90 -15.54
CA LEU A 69 3.60 4.01 -16.43
C LEU A 69 3.15 4.71 -17.72
N SER A 70 2.93 6.02 -17.65
CA SER A 70 2.59 6.84 -18.80
C SER A 70 3.78 7.07 -19.72
N GLU A 71 4.99 7.24 -19.14
CA GLU A 71 6.24 7.44 -19.88
C GLU A 71 6.85 6.13 -20.41
N ASN A 72 6.72 5.03 -19.66
CA ASN A 72 7.36 3.75 -20.00
C ASN A 72 6.37 2.59 -19.89
N LYS A 73 5.88 2.12 -21.04
CA LYS A 73 5.06 0.90 -21.13
C LYS A 73 5.98 -0.32 -21.04
N GLY A 74 5.81 -1.13 -19.99
CA GLY A 74 6.51 -2.42 -19.84
C GLY A 74 7.54 -2.49 -18.71
N LEU A 75 7.59 -1.51 -17.80
CA LEU A 75 8.44 -1.57 -16.62
C LEU A 75 8.02 -2.68 -15.67
N THR A 76 9.00 -3.35 -15.07
CA THR A 76 8.78 -4.32 -13.99
C THR A 76 8.57 -3.61 -12.65
N SER A 77 7.92 -4.27 -11.67
CA SER A 77 7.69 -3.67 -10.34
C SER A 77 8.96 -3.15 -9.65
N PRO A 78 10.11 -3.84 -9.62
CA PRO A 78 11.33 -3.31 -9.01
C PRO A 78 11.91 -2.09 -9.75
N GLU A 79 11.77 -2.03 -11.08
CA GLU A 79 12.21 -0.87 -11.86
C GLU A 79 11.32 0.34 -11.60
N LEU A 80 10.01 0.12 -11.50
CA LEU A 80 9.02 1.15 -11.17
C LEU A 80 9.32 1.78 -9.81
N VAL A 81 9.60 0.96 -8.80
CA VAL A 81 9.98 1.43 -7.45
C VAL A 81 11.29 2.23 -7.50
N ARG A 82 12.32 1.74 -8.18
CA ARG A 82 13.59 2.48 -8.33
C ARG A 82 13.40 3.84 -8.98
N LEU A 83 12.64 3.91 -10.07
CA LEU A 83 12.38 5.15 -10.78
C LEU A 83 11.50 6.11 -9.95
N ALA A 84 10.50 5.58 -9.25
CA ALA A 84 9.64 6.37 -8.37
C ALA A 84 10.46 6.98 -7.23
N LEU A 85 11.34 6.20 -6.59
CA LEU A 85 12.27 6.71 -5.57
C LEU A 85 13.22 7.77 -6.12
N LYS A 86 13.73 7.60 -7.35
CA LYS A 86 14.57 8.61 -8.01
C LYS A 86 13.80 9.91 -8.28
N ASN A 87 12.52 9.83 -8.62
CA ASN A 87 11.66 11.01 -8.82
C ASN A 87 11.29 11.69 -7.49
N LEU A 88 10.98 10.92 -6.45
CA LEU A 88 10.62 11.43 -5.14
C LEU A 88 11.83 12.00 -4.39
N GLY A 89 13.02 11.39 -4.52
CA GLY A 89 14.27 11.86 -3.91
C GLY A 89 15.01 12.95 -4.69
N ARG A 90 14.53 13.32 -5.89
CA ARG A 90 15.03 14.49 -6.64
C ARG A 90 14.30 15.78 -6.30
N LYS A 91 13.31 15.72 -5.41
CA LYS A 91 12.53 16.86 -4.94
C LYS A 91 13.07 17.39 -3.62
#